data_AF-A0A7C2Z5W7-F1
#
_entry.id   AF-A0A7C2Z5W7-F1
#
_cell.length_a   1.000
_cell.length_b   1.000
_cell.length_c   1.000
_cell.angle_alpha   90.00
_cell.angle_beta   90.00
_cell.angle_gamma   90.00
#
_symmetry.space_group_name_H-M   'P 1'
#
loop_
_entity.id
_entity.type
_entity.pdbx_description
1 polymer ?
#
loop_
_entity_poly.entity_id
_entity_poly.type
_entity_poly.pdbx_seq_one_letter_code
_entity_poly.pdbx_strand_id
1 'polypeptide(L)'
;MNCKRFEQQMWAYLEGQLPSAQAQAFEAHLQACARCQRQLAAARATYRALHALPRHRAPENLAAQVRHRMAQSSARPRVDWARVWRRVALAPALGLLTVAAWWGWQAQQPNAPINTAAEDPTESLVELHEQLEVADWSPSPTPSYFISTGYTR
;
A
#
# COMPACT_ATOMS: atom_id res chain seq x y z
N MET A 1 -33.22 6.07 11.43
CA MET A 1 -32.05 6.35 10.56
C MET A 1 -32.02 7.82 10.17
N ASN A 2 -30.97 8.28 9.48
CA ASN A 2 -30.91 9.64 8.91
C ASN A 2 -31.05 9.62 7.38
N CYS A 3 -31.29 10.79 6.77
CA CYS A 3 -31.50 10.93 5.33
C CYS A 3 -30.30 10.46 4.50
N LYS A 4 -29.07 10.67 4.97
CA LYS A 4 -27.87 10.26 4.24
C LYS A 4 -27.78 8.73 4.10
N ARG A 5 -28.07 8.00 5.18
CA ARG A 5 -28.09 6.54 5.17
C ARG A 5 -29.27 6.00 4.36
N PHE A 6 -30.40 6.69 4.39
CA PHE A 6 -31.54 6.39 3.52
C PHE A 6 -31.14 6.45 2.03
N GLU A 7 -30.50 7.53 1.59
CA GLU A 7 -30.06 7.71 0.20
C GLU A 7 -29.12 6.58 -0.27
N GLN A 8 -28.20 6.14 0.60
CA GLN A 8 -27.27 5.04 0.30
C GLN A 8 -27.97 3.68 0.17
N GLN A 9 -29.07 3.46 0.89
CA GLN A 9 -29.78 2.19 0.95
C GLN A 9 -30.98 2.12 0.01
N MET A 10 -31.35 3.23 -0.62
CA MET A 10 -32.57 3.36 -1.44
C MET A 10 -32.60 2.38 -2.62
N TRP A 11 -31.50 2.22 -3.34
CA TRP A 11 -31.44 1.31 -4.50
C TRP A 11 -31.51 -0.16 -4.09
N ALA A 12 -30.77 -0.54 -3.05
CA ALA A 12 -30.84 -1.88 -2.50
C ALA A 12 -32.25 -2.22 -1.93
N TYR A 13 -32.99 -1.22 -1.44
CA TYR A 13 -34.39 -1.39 -1.05
C TYR A 13 -35.29 -1.65 -2.26
N LEU A 14 -35.12 -0.88 -3.35
CA LEU A 14 -35.87 -1.09 -4.60
C LEU A 14 -35.60 -2.46 -5.24
N GLU A 15 -34.38 -2.99 -5.08
CA GLU A 15 -33.99 -4.31 -5.55
C GLU A 15 -34.35 -5.46 -4.58
N GLY A 16 -34.92 -5.16 -3.41
CA GLY A 16 -35.28 -6.17 -2.41
C GLY A 16 -34.07 -6.83 -1.73
N GLN A 17 -32.90 -6.18 -1.75
CA GLN A 17 -31.65 -6.70 -1.19
C GLN A 17 -31.38 -6.23 0.26
N LEU A 18 -32.25 -5.39 0.82
CA LEU A 18 -32.09 -4.95 2.21
C LEU A 18 -32.46 -6.06 3.20
N PRO A 19 -31.62 -6.36 4.21
CA PRO A 19 -32.01 -7.23 5.32
C PRO A 19 -33.24 -6.69 6.06
N SER A 20 -34.08 -7.59 6.59
CA SER A 20 -35.37 -7.25 7.23
C SER A 20 -35.27 -6.15 8.28
N ALA A 21 -34.29 -6.22 9.19
CA ALA A 21 -34.07 -5.21 10.23
C ALA A 21 -33.73 -3.82 9.64
N GLN A 22 -32.99 -3.78 8.54
CA GLN A 22 -32.66 -2.52 7.87
C GLN A 22 -33.85 -1.97 7.10
N ALA A 23 -34.65 -2.84 6.46
CA ALA A 23 -35.88 -2.46 5.77
C ALA A 23 -36.90 -1.83 6.73
N GLN A 24 -37.09 -2.39 7.92
CA GLN A 24 -37.96 -1.81 8.95
C GLN A 24 -37.52 -0.40 9.36
N ALA A 25 -36.22 -0.20 9.61
CA ALA A 25 -35.69 1.13 9.93
C ALA A 25 -35.86 2.12 8.76
N PHE A 26 -35.77 1.64 7.52
CA PHE A 26 -35.93 2.42 6.29
C PHE A 26 -37.37 2.89 6.13
N GLU A 27 -38.32 1.98 6.31
CA GLU A 27 -39.75 2.27 6.27
C GLU A 27 -40.19 3.19 7.40
N ALA A 28 -39.68 3.00 8.62
CA ALA A 28 -39.94 3.92 9.73
C ALA A 28 -39.50 5.35 9.42
N HIS A 29 -38.36 5.54 8.76
CA HIS A 29 -37.91 6.87 8.34
C HIS A 29 -38.73 7.45 7.19
N LEU A 30 -39.20 6.61 6.26
CA LEU A 30 -40.12 7.04 5.21
C LEU A 30 -41.41 7.62 5.79
N GLN A 31 -41.98 7.00 6.83
CA GLN A 31 -43.19 7.52 7.46
C GLN A 31 -43.00 8.92 8.06
N ALA A 32 -41.79 9.23 8.55
CA ALA A 32 -41.50 10.49 9.22
C ALA A 32 -40.90 11.59 8.33
N CYS A 33 -40.43 11.28 7.11
CA CYS A 33 -39.66 12.23 6.29
C CYS A 33 -40.22 12.43 4.87
N ALA A 34 -40.93 13.54 4.66
CA ALA A 34 -41.49 13.92 3.36
C ALA A 34 -40.43 14.15 2.25
N ARG A 35 -39.19 14.54 2.60
CA ARG A 35 -38.09 14.65 1.62
C ARG A 35 -37.74 13.28 1.06
N CYS A 36 -37.50 12.29 1.93
CA CYS A 36 -37.12 10.94 1.54
C CYS A 36 -38.25 10.21 0.81
N GLN A 37 -39.53 10.48 1.16
CA GLN A 37 -40.68 9.99 0.40
C GLN A 37 -40.65 10.46 -1.07
N ARG A 38 -40.45 11.77 -1.31
CA ARG A 38 -40.36 12.32 -2.66
C ARG A 38 -39.19 11.75 -3.45
N GLN A 39 -38.05 11.58 -2.79
CA GLN A 39 -36.86 10.99 -3.41
C GLN A 39 -37.07 9.53 -3.80
N LEU A 40 -37.69 8.73 -2.93
CA LEU A 40 -38.04 7.34 -3.24
C LEU A 40 -39.05 7.26 -4.39
N ALA A 41 -40.05 8.15 -4.42
CA ALA A 41 -41.02 8.19 -5.50
C ALA A 41 -40.34 8.47 -6.86
N ALA A 42 -39.42 9.43 -6.92
CA ALA A 42 -38.62 9.71 -8.10
C ALA A 42 -37.75 8.52 -8.51
N ALA A 43 -37.01 7.92 -7.57
CA ALA A 43 -36.18 6.74 -7.83
C ALA A 43 -37.01 5.54 -8.33
N ARG A 44 -38.21 5.34 -7.78
CA ARG A 44 -39.13 4.26 -8.18
C ARG A 44 -39.70 4.49 -9.58
N ALA A 45 -39.94 5.74 -9.96
CA ALA A 45 -40.33 6.07 -11.34
C ALA A 45 -39.21 5.71 -12.33
N THR A 46 -37.96 6.10 -12.04
CA THR A 46 -36.80 5.73 -12.85
C THR A 46 -36.61 4.22 -12.92
N TYR A 47 -36.69 3.52 -11.79
CA TYR A 47 -36.59 2.07 -11.73
C TYR A 47 -37.64 1.39 -12.62
N ARG A 48 -38.91 1.83 -12.53
CA ARG A 48 -39.99 1.31 -13.39
C ARG A 48 -39.74 1.58 -14.88
N ALA A 49 -39.28 2.79 -15.23
CA ALA A 49 -38.96 3.14 -16.60
C ALA A 49 -37.85 2.23 -17.16
N LEU A 50 -36.78 2.00 -16.39
CA LEU A 50 -35.70 1.09 -16.78
C LEU A 50 -36.17 -0.36 -16.92
N HIS A 51 -37.04 -0.82 -16.01
CA HIS A 51 -37.59 -2.17 -16.05
C HIS A 51 -38.65 -2.40 -17.14
N ALA A 52 -39.22 -1.32 -17.68
CA ALA A 52 -40.15 -1.39 -18.81
C ALA A 52 -39.45 -1.55 -20.16
N LEU A 53 -38.12 -1.43 -20.22
CA LEU A 53 -37.39 -1.65 -21.46
C LEU A 53 -37.58 -3.09 -21.96
N PRO A 54 -37.65 -3.28 -23.30
CA PRO A 54 -37.77 -4.60 -23.88
C PRO A 54 -36.56 -5.45 -23.51
N ARG A 55 -36.82 -6.66 -22.98
CA ARG A 55 -35.76 -7.63 -22.75
C ARG A 55 -35.42 -8.31 -24.07
N HIS A 56 -34.21 -8.09 -24.55
CA HIS A 56 -33.71 -8.81 -25.72
C HIS A 56 -33.31 -10.24 -25.33
N ARG A 57 -33.70 -11.22 -26.15
CA ARG A 57 -33.26 -12.60 -25.99
C ARG A 57 -31.77 -12.67 -26.32
N ALA A 58 -30.99 -13.30 -25.44
CA ALA A 58 -29.58 -13.58 -25.71
C ALA A 58 -29.44 -14.55 -26.90
N PRO A 59 -28.45 -14.37 -27.78
CA PRO A 59 -28.18 -15.32 -28.86
C PRO A 59 -27.81 -16.70 -28.30
N GLU A 60 -28.21 -17.77 -29.00
CA GLU A 60 -28.13 -19.15 -28.52
C GLU A 60 -26.70 -19.58 -28.13
N ASN A 61 -25.70 -19.05 -28.83
CA ASN A 61 -24.29 -19.36 -28.61
C ASN A 61 -23.61 -18.47 -27.54
N LEU A 62 -24.29 -17.47 -26.96
CA LEU A 62 -23.68 -16.55 -25.98
C LEU A 62 -23.18 -17.30 -24.75
N ALA A 63 -23.99 -18.21 -24.21
CA ALA A 63 -23.64 -19.00 -23.02
C ALA A 63 -22.44 -19.91 -23.29
N ALA A 64 -22.32 -20.47 -24.51
CA ALA A 64 -21.17 -21.26 -24.92
C ALA A 64 -19.91 -20.39 -25.02
N GLN A 65 -20.01 -19.22 -25.66
CA GLN A 65 -18.91 -18.26 -25.79
C GLN A 65 -18.41 -17.77 -24.44
N VAL A 66 -19.31 -17.43 -23.50
CA VAL A 66 -18.94 -16.99 -22.15
C VAL A 66 -18.22 -18.10 -21.40
N ARG A 67 -18.75 -19.34 -21.40
CA ARG A 67 -18.08 -20.49 -20.75
C ARG A 67 -16.70 -20.76 -21.33
N HIS A 68 -16.57 -20.70 -22.65
CA HIS A 68 -15.30 -20.88 -23.33
C HIS A 68 -14.28 -19.81 -22.91
N ARG A 69 -14.67 -18.53 -22.91
CA ARG A 69 -13.79 -17.44 -22.44
C ARG A 69 -13.44 -17.57 -20.97
N MET A 70 -14.38 -17.93 -20.11
CA MET A 70 -14.11 -18.18 -18.69
C MET A 70 -13.11 -19.32 -18.50
N ALA A 71 -13.24 -20.42 -19.26
CA ALA A 71 -12.28 -21.54 -19.21
C ALA A 71 -10.88 -21.07 -19.62
N GLN A 72 -10.76 -20.28 -20.69
CA GLN A 72 -9.49 -19.72 -21.14
C GLN A 72 -8.88 -18.73 -20.14
N SER A 73 -9.69 -17.87 -19.51
CA SER A 73 -9.22 -16.90 -18.50
C SER A 73 -8.94 -17.53 -17.14
N SER A 74 -9.54 -18.69 -16.83
CA SER A 74 -9.35 -19.39 -15.57
C SER A 74 -8.00 -20.10 -15.45
N ALA A 75 -7.26 -20.21 -16.56
CA ALA A 75 -5.86 -20.60 -16.54
C ALA A 75 -5.00 -19.45 -15.99
N ARG A 76 -5.16 -19.13 -14.69
CA ARG A 76 -4.10 -18.44 -13.95
C ARG A 76 -2.83 -19.28 -14.17
N PRO A 77 -1.73 -18.71 -14.68
CA PRO A 77 -0.50 -19.47 -14.87
C PRO A 77 -0.14 -20.07 -13.51
N ARG A 78 -0.26 -21.39 -13.39
CA ARG A 78 0.14 -22.09 -12.18
C ARG A 78 1.65 -21.95 -12.11
N VAL A 79 2.12 -21.16 -11.14
CA VAL A 79 3.54 -21.06 -10.85
C VAL A 79 4.01 -22.46 -10.47
N ASP A 80 4.85 -23.03 -11.32
CA ASP A 80 5.49 -24.32 -11.13
C ASP A 80 6.57 -24.16 -10.05
N TRP A 81 6.15 -24.19 -8.79
CA TRP A 81 7.03 -23.97 -7.64
C TRP A 81 8.21 -24.95 -7.62
N ALA A 82 8.06 -26.16 -8.18
CA ALA A 82 9.16 -27.10 -8.34
C ALA A 82 10.26 -26.55 -9.28
N ARG A 83 9.86 -25.89 -10.37
CA ARG A 83 10.78 -25.22 -11.31
C ARG A 83 11.43 -23.97 -10.71
N VAL A 84 10.69 -23.22 -9.90
CA VAL A 84 11.22 -22.07 -9.14
C VAL A 84 12.26 -22.54 -8.13
N TRP A 85 11.94 -23.56 -7.33
CA TRP A 85 12.86 -24.13 -6.33
C TRP A 85 14.08 -24.75 -6.98
N ARG A 86 13.95 -25.43 -8.13
CA ARG A 86 15.10 -25.96 -8.88
C ARG A 86 16.06 -24.87 -9.37
N ARG A 87 15.57 -23.65 -9.66
CA ARG A 87 16.41 -22.50 -10.03
C ARG A 87 17.05 -21.82 -8.83
N VAL A 88 16.40 -21.84 -7.67
CA VAL A 88 16.89 -21.21 -6.42
C VAL A 88 17.66 -22.18 -5.54
N ALA A 89 17.66 -23.48 -5.85
CA ALA A 89 18.32 -24.54 -5.07
C ALA A 89 19.84 -24.35 -4.90
N LEU A 90 20.50 -23.61 -5.79
CA LEU A 90 21.94 -23.33 -5.70
C LEU A 90 22.27 -22.03 -4.95
N ALA A 91 21.28 -21.18 -4.67
CA ALA A 91 21.48 -19.91 -3.97
C ALA A 91 21.98 -20.04 -2.51
N PRO A 92 21.49 -20.98 -1.67
CA PRO A 92 21.95 -21.05 -0.28
C PRO A 92 23.40 -21.53 -0.14
N ALA A 93 23.87 -22.39 -1.05
CA ALA A 93 25.25 -22.87 -1.04
C ALA A 93 26.26 -21.75 -1.35
N LEU A 94 25.94 -20.88 -2.32
CA LEU A 94 26.77 -19.71 -2.63
C LEU A 94 26.77 -18.70 -1.47
N GLY A 95 25.62 -18.48 -0.82
CA GLY A 95 25.51 -17.62 0.36
C GLY A 95 26.41 -18.08 1.51
N LEU A 96 26.37 -19.38 1.85
CA LEU A 96 27.21 -19.95 2.91
C LEU A 96 28.71 -19.83 2.59
N LEU A 97 29.11 -20.02 1.33
CA LEU A 97 30.50 -19.83 0.90
C LEU A 97 30.95 -18.38 1.04
N THR A 98 30.12 -17.41 0.67
CA THR A 98 30.45 -15.98 0.83
C THR A 98 30.58 -15.57 2.30
N VAL A 99 29.69 -16.05 3.17
CA VAL A 99 29.75 -15.78 4.61
C VAL A 99 30.98 -16.43 5.25
N ALA A 100 31.29 -17.68 4.89
CA ALA A 100 32.49 -18.36 5.39
C ALA A 100 33.78 -17.66 4.93
N ALA A 101 33.85 -17.23 3.67
CA ALA A 101 34.97 -16.45 3.14
C ALA A 101 35.12 -15.10 3.84
N TRP A 102 34.01 -14.38 4.06
CA TRP A 102 33.99 -13.12 4.81
C TRP A 102 34.48 -13.31 6.25
N TRP A 103 33.99 -14.34 6.94
CA TRP A 103 34.38 -14.62 8.32
C TRP A 103 35.88 -14.97 8.42
N GLY A 104 36.39 -15.76 7.47
CA GLY A 104 37.82 -16.06 7.36
C GLY A 104 38.66 -14.79 7.16
N TRP A 105 38.24 -13.89 6.28
CA TRP A 105 38.92 -12.61 6.08
C TRP A 105 38.85 -11.73 7.32
N GLN A 106 37.69 -11.61 7.97
CA GLN A 106 37.55 -10.81 9.20
C GLN A 106 38.46 -11.33 10.33
N ALA A 107 38.57 -12.65 10.47
CA ALA A 107 39.48 -13.28 11.43
C ALA A 107 40.97 -13.08 11.08
N GLN A 108 41.27 -12.80 9.81
CA GLN A 108 42.61 -12.50 9.30
C GLN A 108 42.92 -11.01 9.19
N GLN A 109 42.01 -10.10 9.54
CA GLN A 109 42.41 -8.73 9.79
C GLN A 109 43.23 -8.75 11.09
N PRO A 110 44.57 -8.60 11.03
CA PRO A 110 45.33 -8.41 12.25
C PRO A 110 44.74 -7.17 12.92
N ASN A 111 44.33 -7.30 14.18
CA ASN A 111 43.99 -6.13 14.99
C ASN A 111 45.15 -5.16 14.84
N ALA A 112 44.96 -4.08 14.08
CA ALA A 112 45.93 -3.00 14.04
C ALA A 112 46.07 -2.57 15.51
N PRO A 113 47.27 -2.63 16.10
CA PRO A 113 47.43 -2.17 17.47
C PRO A 113 46.97 -0.72 17.47
N ILE A 114 45.88 -0.45 18.18
CA ILE A 114 45.49 0.91 18.53
C ILE A 114 46.66 1.40 19.36
N ASN A 115 47.52 2.22 18.75
CA ASN A 115 48.53 2.95 19.48
C ASN A 115 47.78 3.93 20.37
N THR A 116 47.43 3.50 21.58
CA THR A 116 47.15 4.38 22.70
C THR A 116 48.49 4.96 23.17
N ALA A 117 49.19 5.63 22.26
CA ALA A 117 50.13 6.66 22.66
C ALA A 117 49.24 7.82 23.10
N ALA A 118 49.44 8.25 24.33
CA ALA A 118 48.66 9.26 25.02
C ALA A 118 48.60 10.57 24.23
N GLU A 119 47.57 10.73 23.40
CA GLU A 119 46.98 12.04 23.13
C GLU A 119 46.08 12.32 24.33
N ASP A 120 46.52 13.25 25.18
CA ASP A 120 45.72 13.71 26.30
C ASP A 120 44.41 14.26 25.73
N PRO A 121 43.24 13.66 26.04
CA PRO A 121 41.95 14.09 25.48
C PRO A 121 41.68 15.58 25.73
N THR A 122 42.33 16.14 26.76
CA THR A 122 42.26 17.55 27.09
C THR A 122 42.87 18.44 26.00
N GLU A 123 43.98 18.07 25.35
CA GLU A 123 44.53 18.86 24.23
C GLU A 123 43.57 18.87 23.04
N SER A 124 43.00 17.72 22.67
CA SER A 124 42.04 17.63 21.56
C SER A 124 40.76 18.44 21.81
N LEU A 125 40.30 18.50 23.07
CA LEU A 125 39.12 19.27 23.46
C LEU A 125 39.41 20.77 23.55
N VAL A 126 40.61 21.16 23.96
CA VAL A 126 41.05 22.56 23.96
C VAL A 126 41.16 23.07 22.53
N GLU A 127 41.77 22.29 21.62
CA GLU A 127 41.89 22.66 20.21
C GLU A 127 40.51 22.75 19.53
N LEU A 128 39.59 21.83 19.86
CA LEU A 128 38.21 21.88 19.36
C LEU A 128 37.44 23.10 19.91
N HIS A 129 37.63 23.47 21.18
CA HIS A 129 36.98 24.64 21.77
C HIS A 129 37.48 25.94 21.14
N GLU A 130 38.79 26.07 20.93
CA GLU A 130 39.40 27.23 20.28
C GLU A 130 38.88 27.41 18.84
N GLN A 131 38.78 26.31 18.08
CA GLN A 131 38.19 26.35 16.73
C GLN A 131 36.72 26.80 16.73
N LEU A 132 35.94 26.40 17.73
CA LEU A 132 34.53 26.77 17.84
C LEU A 132 34.34 28.24 18.27
N GLU A 133 35.17 28.75 19.19
CA GLU A 133 35.11 30.18 19.57
C GLU A 133 35.49 31.10 18.41
N VAL A 134 36.51 30.73 17.62
CA VAL A 134 36.91 31.48 16.42
C VAL A 134 35.80 31.48 15.36
N ALA A 135 35.01 30.40 15.27
CA ALA A 135 33.89 30.30 14.35
C ALA A 135 32.70 31.21 14.75
N ASP A 136 32.44 31.40 16.04
CA ASP A 136 31.27 32.14 16.54
C ASP A 136 31.45 33.68 16.48
N TRP A 137 32.69 34.19 16.39
CA TRP A 137 33.00 35.63 16.30
C TRP A 137 33.26 36.14 14.87
N SER A 138 33.18 35.29 13.85
CA SER A 138 33.30 35.71 12.44
C SER A 138 31.98 36.27 11.89
N PRO A 139 31.91 37.55 11.44
CA PRO A 139 30.66 38.14 10.92
C PRO A 139 30.25 37.64 9.52
N SER A 140 30.95 36.65 8.94
CA SER A 140 30.62 36.10 7.62
C SER A 140 30.85 34.59 7.55
N PRO A 141 29.89 33.81 7.02
CA PRO A 141 30.04 32.37 6.87
C PRO A 141 31.00 32.07 5.73
N THR A 142 32.17 31.49 6.02
CA THR A 142 33.07 30.94 4.99
C THR A 142 32.65 29.52 4.58
N PRO A 143 32.95 29.10 3.34
CA PRO A 143 32.15 28.14 2.57
C PRO A 143 32.41 26.65 2.88
N SER A 144 33.17 26.33 3.93
CA SER A 144 33.61 24.96 4.23
C SER A 144 32.56 24.11 4.97
N TYR A 145 31.42 24.69 5.35
CA TYR A 145 30.33 23.99 6.07
C TYR A 145 29.30 23.27 5.17
N PHE A 146 29.62 22.99 3.91
CA PHE A 146 28.79 22.10 3.10
C PHE A 146 29.06 20.63 3.44
N ILE A 147 28.44 20.18 4.53
CA ILE A 147 28.16 18.75 4.73
C ILE A 147 27.22 18.33 3.60
N SER A 148 27.80 17.58 2.65
CA SER A 148 27.13 16.91 1.54
C SER A 148 26.05 15.95 2.04
N THR A 149 24.84 16.45 2.24
CA THR A 149 23.65 15.59 2.30
C THR A 149 23.20 15.35 0.86
N GLY A 150 23.55 14.17 0.34
CA GLY A 150 23.37 13.76 -1.06
C GLY A 150 21.90 13.53 -1.45
N TYR A 151 21.10 14.59 -1.53
CA TYR A 151 19.76 14.56 -2.12
C TYR A 151 19.86 14.90 -3.61
N THR A 152 19.98 13.86 -4.46
CA THR A 152 19.83 13.99 -5.91
C THR A 152 18.54 13.29 -6.36
N ARG A 153 17.87 13.93 -7.32
CA ARG A 153 16.55 13.59 -7.86
C ARG A 153 16.61 12.46 -8.87
#